data_AF-A0AAV4HHC8-F1
#
_entry.id   AF-A0AAV4HHC8-F1
#
_cell.length_a   1.000
_cell.length_b   1.000
_cell.length_c   1.000
_cell.angle_alpha   90.00
_cell.angle_beta   90.00
_cell.angle_gamma   90.00
#
_symmetry.space_group_name_H-M   'P 1'
#
loop_
_entity.id
_entity.type
_entity.pdbx_description
1 polymer ?
#
loop_
_entity_poly.entity_id
_entity_poly.type
_entity_poly.pdbx_seq_one_letter_code
_entity_poly.pdbx_strand_id
1 'polypeptide(L)'
;MKDTRRGVETVQFASEGRLAINKCGLHGKFKVWCLRFMLIPKLLWPLLLYDICCSTVESIEAKIKKNTRKWLGVLPGLSDVAMYCRKAKLKLPMNSILEEYQCGKVKLVTMLEDSDDPVGKTVQPSIQIGRKWKVAEAIDEAKECLKMKEVIGQTQTDRKGLGSSSVKWWPKTEGKEKKET
;
A
#
# COMPACT_ATOMS: atom_id res chain seq x y z
N MET A 1 -8.43 -20.92 0.20
CA MET A 1 -7.40 -21.81 -0.37
C MET A 1 -6.18 -20.92 -0.66
N LYS A 2 -5.02 -21.15 -0.03
CA LYS A 2 -3.83 -20.28 -0.23
C LYS A 2 -3.24 -20.51 -1.61
N ASP A 3 -3.08 -19.46 -2.40
CA ASP A 3 -2.68 -19.60 -3.80
C ASP A 3 -1.15 -19.59 -3.95
N THR A 4 -0.52 -20.68 -3.49
CA THR A 4 0.94 -20.81 -3.44
C THR A 4 1.57 -20.78 -4.84
N ARG A 5 0.88 -21.33 -5.86
CA ARG A 5 1.39 -21.36 -7.25
C ARG A 5 1.46 -19.95 -7.83
N ARG A 6 0.39 -19.16 -7.70
CA ARG A 6 0.36 -17.75 -8.13
C ARG A 6 1.36 -16.88 -7.38
N GLY A 7 1.60 -17.18 -6.10
CA GLY A 7 2.66 -16.54 -5.33
C GLY A 7 4.05 -16.73 -5.96
N VAL A 8 4.38 -17.95 -6.40
CA VAL A 8 5.68 -18.23 -7.06
C VAL A 8 5.79 -17.51 -8.39
N GLU A 9 4.75 -17.55 -9.23
CA GLU A 9 4.69 -16.82 -10.51
C GLU A 9 4.91 -15.31 -10.31
N THR A 10 4.27 -14.73 -9.30
CA THR A 10 4.39 -13.31 -8.97
C THR A 10 5.82 -12.94 -8.55
N VAL A 11 6.49 -13.82 -7.79
CA VAL A 11 7.90 -13.64 -7.39
C VAL A 11 8.85 -13.75 -8.58
N GLN A 12 8.60 -14.68 -9.51
CA GLN A 12 9.38 -14.82 -10.74
C GLN A 12 9.22 -13.57 -11.61
N PHE A 13 7.99 -13.15 -11.86
CA PHE A 13 7.68 -11.93 -12.61
C PHE A 13 8.35 -10.69 -12.01
N ALA A 14 8.29 -10.52 -10.68
CA ALA A 14 8.97 -9.42 -10.00
C ALA A 14 10.50 -9.48 -10.18
N SER A 15 11.07 -10.69 -10.15
CA SER A 15 12.50 -10.91 -10.30
C SER A 15 12.98 -10.58 -11.72
N GLU A 16 12.24 -11.02 -12.73
CA GLU A 16 12.51 -10.75 -14.15
C GLU A 16 12.39 -9.26 -14.46
N GLY A 17 11.28 -8.63 -14.07
CA GLY A 17 11.04 -7.20 -14.28
C GLY A 17 12.13 -6.34 -13.63
N ARG A 18 12.52 -6.67 -12.39
CA ARG A 18 13.64 -5.99 -11.70
C ARG A 18 14.97 -6.19 -12.44
N LEU A 19 15.27 -7.40 -12.95
CA LEU A 19 16.49 -7.66 -13.69
C LEU A 19 16.52 -6.91 -15.03
N ALA A 20 15.40 -6.83 -15.73
CA ALA A 20 15.28 -6.05 -16.97
C ALA A 20 15.55 -4.56 -16.73
N ILE A 21 14.95 -3.97 -15.70
CA ILE A 21 15.22 -2.57 -15.32
C ILE A 21 16.69 -2.40 -14.88
N ASN A 22 17.27 -3.38 -14.19
CA ASN A 22 18.67 -3.26 -13.79
C ASN A 22 19.62 -3.23 -14.99
N LYS A 23 19.35 -4.07 -16.00
CA LYS A 23 20.14 -4.21 -17.22
C LYS A 23 19.96 -3.05 -18.21
N CYS A 24 18.88 -2.27 -18.13
CA CYS A 24 18.70 -1.15 -19.04
C CYS A 24 19.81 -0.10 -18.85
N GLY A 25 20.25 0.52 -19.95
CA GLY A 25 21.26 1.57 -19.97
C GLY A 25 20.78 2.93 -19.44
N LEU A 26 19.62 2.98 -18.78
CA LEU A 26 19.03 4.22 -18.27
C LEU A 26 19.77 4.73 -17.02
N HIS A 27 19.73 6.05 -16.83
CA HIS A 27 20.18 6.66 -15.58
C HIS A 27 19.32 6.19 -14.39
N GLY A 28 19.90 6.21 -13.19
CA GLY A 28 19.25 5.73 -11.96
C GLY A 28 17.85 6.29 -11.71
N LYS A 29 17.65 7.61 -11.90
CA LYS A 29 16.34 8.27 -11.77
C LYS A 29 15.27 7.67 -12.70
N PHE A 30 15.63 7.33 -13.93
CA PHE A 30 14.70 6.75 -14.90
C PHE A 30 14.43 5.27 -14.61
N LYS A 31 15.41 4.52 -14.07
CA LYS A 31 15.17 3.16 -13.56
C LYS A 31 14.13 3.13 -12.45
N VAL A 32 14.23 4.10 -11.53
CA VAL A 32 13.28 4.29 -10.44
C VAL A 32 11.90 4.68 -10.97
N TRP A 33 11.85 5.53 -11.99
CA TRP A 33 10.60 5.87 -12.67
C TRP A 33 9.94 4.63 -13.31
N CYS A 34 10.70 3.79 -14.04
CA CYS A 34 10.19 2.55 -14.62
C CYS A 34 9.69 1.57 -13.54
N LEU A 35 10.42 1.48 -12.41
CA LEU A 35 9.98 0.69 -11.27
C LEU A 35 8.61 1.17 -10.79
N ARG A 36 8.46 2.46 -10.52
CA ARG A 36 7.24 3.06 -9.96
C ARG A 36 6.05 2.99 -10.90
N PHE A 37 6.23 3.29 -12.18
CA PHE A 37 5.12 3.46 -13.11
C PHE A 37 4.88 2.27 -14.03
N MET A 38 5.82 1.33 -14.14
CA MET A 38 5.67 0.15 -15.00
C MET A 38 5.62 -1.14 -14.18
N LEU A 39 6.62 -1.40 -13.34
CA LEU A 39 6.73 -2.70 -12.66
C LEU A 39 5.77 -2.82 -11.48
N ILE A 40 5.74 -1.82 -10.59
CA ILE A 40 4.87 -1.86 -9.40
C ILE A 40 3.39 -1.99 -9.77
N PRO A 41 2.82 -1.21 -10.70
CA PRO A 41 1.41 -1.35 -11.07
C PRO A 41 1.07 -2.74 -11.65
N LYS A 42 1.97 -3.30 -12.47
CA LYS A 42 1.82 -4.67 -13.00
C LYS A 42 1.90 -5.73 -11.92
N LEU A 43 2.72 -5.52 -10.90
CA LEU A 43 2.86 -6.43 -9.76
C LEU A 43 1.68 -6.32 -8.80
N LEU A 44 1.13 -5.11 -8.62
CA LEU A 44 0.05 -4.86 -7.68
C LEU A 44 -1.22 -5.61 -8.09
N TRP A 45 -1.50 -5.74 -9.39
CA TRP A 45 -2.68 -6.44 -9.88
C TRP A 45 -2.81 -7.91 -9.41
N PRO A 46 -1.82 -8.81 -9.64
CA PRO A 46 -1.88 -10.18 -9.12
C PRO A 46 -1.83 -10.22 -7.59
N LEU A 47 -1.14 -9.27 -6.94
CA LEU A 47 -1.12 -9.17 -5.48
C LEU A 47 -2.52 -8.87 -4.92
N LEU A 48 -3.28 -7.97 -5.53
CA LEU A 48 -4.63 -7.63 -5.08
C LEU A 48 -5.62 -8.77 -5.35
N LEU A 49 -5.50 -9.42 -6.49
CA LEU A 49 -6.43 -10.47 -6.92
C LEU A 49 -6.27 -11.76 -6.11
N TYR A 50 -5.03 -12.18 -5.83
CA TYR A 50 -4.76 -13.46 -5.18
C TYR A 50 -4.46 -13.33 -3.70
N ASP A 51 -4.73 -14.39 -2.93
CA ASP A 51 -4.39 -14.50 -1.52
C ASP A 51 -2.92 -14.91 -1.34
N ILE A 52 -2.05 -13.91 -1.50
CA ILE A 52 -0.60 -14.04 -1.37
C ILE A 52 -0.16 -13.66 0.06
N CYS A 53 0.73 -14.44 0.67
CA CYS A 53 1.17 -14.18 2.04
C CYS A 53 1.98 -12.87 2.16
N CYS A 54 1.76 -12.06 3.20
CA CYS A 54 2.54 -10.82 3.44
C CYS A 54 4.05 -11.03 3.41
N SER A 55 4.55 -12.14 3.97
CA SER A 55 5.99 -12.46 3.97
C SER A 55 6.59 -12.60 2.57
N THR A 56 5.81 -13.05 1.59
CA THR A 56 6.28 -13.15 0.20
C THR A 56 6.40 -11.77 -0.45
N VAL A 57 5.45 -10.88 -0.17
CA VAL A 57 5.47 -9.48 -0.65
C VAL A 57 6.68 -8.73 -0.06
N GLU A 58 6.94 -8.91 1.23
CA GLU A 58 8.13 -8.36 1.90
C GLU A 58 9.44 -8.84 1.25
N SER A 59 9.50 -10.12 0.86
CA SER A 59 10.68 -10.66 0.19
C SER A 59 10.91 -10.04 -1.20
N ILE A 60 9.84 -9.70 -1.92
CA ILE A 60 9.89 -9.01 -3.21
C ILE A 60 10.37 -7.58 -3.00
N GLU A 61 9.79 -6.88 -2.04
CA GLU A 61 10.16 -5.50 -1.71
C GLU A 61 11.62 -5.39 -1.26
N ALA A 62 12.11 -6.31 -0.43
CA ALA A 62 13.50 -6.34 0.01
C ALA A 62 14.48 -6.43 -1.17
N LYS A 63 14.17 -7.24 -2.19
CA LYS A 63 14.97 -7.36 -3.41
C LYS A 63 14.94 -6.07 -4.24
N ILE A 64 13.77 -5.46 -4.38
CA ILE A 64 13.58 -4.21 -5.13
C ILE A 64 14.33 -3.06 -4.43
N LYS A 65 14.13 -2.90 -3.12
CA LYS A 65 14.79 -1.90 -2.28
C LYS A 65 16.31 -1.90 -2.43
N LYS A 66 16.96 -3.08 -2.45
CA LYS A 66 18.40 -3.20 -2.67
C LYS A 66 18.84 -2.61 -4.01
N ASN A 67 18.09 -2.85 -5.07
CA ASN A 67 18.36 -2.29 -6.40
C ASN A 67 18.07 -0.80 -6.46
N THR A 68 16.94 -0.35 -5.91
CA THR A 68 16.54 1.05 -5.89
C THR A 68 17.56 1.93 -5.18
N ARG A 69 18.11 1.47 -4.04
CA ARG A 69 19.20 2.18 -3.33
C ARG A 69 20.45 2.34 -4.18
N LYS A 70 20.85 1.27 -4.89
CA LYS A 70 21.97 1.32 -5.84
C LYS A 70 21.71 2.30 -6.98
N TRP A 71 20.50 2.33 -7.53
CA TRP A 71 20.14 3.24 -8.62
C TRP A 71 20.10 4.70 -8.18
N LEU A 72 19.64 4.98 -6.96
CA LEU A 72 19.60 6.34 -6.42
C LEU A 72 20.95 6.82 -5.86
N GLY A 73 21.96 5.95 -5.75
CA GLY A 73 23.24 6.29 -5.12
C GLY A 73 23.14 6.52 -3.62
N VAL A 74 22.11 5.96 -2.98
CA VAL A 74 21.82 6.14 -1.55
C VAL A 74 22.58 5.11 -0.72
N LEU A 75 22.99 5.51 0.49
CA LEU A 75 23.67 4.62 1.43
C LEU A 75 22.86 3.33 1.67
N PRO A 76 23.52 2.15 1.70
CA PRO A 76 22.83 0.88 1.93
C PRO A 76 22.12 0.83 3.30
N GLY A 77 22.61 1.60 4.29
CA GLY A 77 22.06 1.70 5.64
C GLY A 77 20.94 2.74 5.85
N LEU A 78 20.44 3.42 4.80
CA LEU A 78 19.32 4.35 4.96
C LEU A 78 18.10 3.64 5.59
N SER A 79 17.32 4.30 6.45
CA SER A 79 16.09 3.72 7.00
C SER A 79 14.97 3.62 5.94
N ASP A 80 14.01 2.70 6.13
CA ASP A 80 12.88 2.51 5.20
C ASP A 80 11.82 3.60 5.29
N VAL A 81 11.40 3.96 6.50
CA VAL A 81 11.80 5.25 7.07
C VAL A 81 11.87 6.40 6.07
N ALA A 82 13.10 6.84 5.85
CA ALA A 82 13.44 7.93 4.96
C ALA A 82 13.16 7.64 3.47
N MET A 83 12.93 6.37 3.09
CA MET A 83 12.72 5.98 1.69
C MET A 83 11.26 6.07 1.25
N TYR A 84 10.31 5.70 2.12
CA TYR A 84 8.88 5.64 1.80
C TYR A 84 8.03 6.68 2.55
N CYS A 85 8.57 7.32 3.59
CA CYS A 85 7.79 8.23 4.40
C CYS A 85 7.34 9.48 3.63
N ARG A 86 6.02 9.69 3.57
CA ARG A 86 5.39 10.88 2.97
C ARG A 86 5.44 12.13 3.86
N LYS A 87 5.66 11.95 5.17
CA LYS A 87 5.68 13.02 6.18
C LYS A 87 7.09 13.48 6.56
N ALA A 88 8.13 12.78 6.12
CA ALA A 88 9.51 13.18 6.38
C ALA A 88 9.87 14.46 5.63
N LYS A 89 10.89 15.18 6.12
CA LYS A 89 11.45 16.37 5.44
C LYS A 89 12.05 16.01 4.07
N LEU A 90 12.73 14.85 4.00
CA LEU A 90 13.20 14.26 2.75
C LEU A 90 12.15 13.30 2.22
N LYS A 91 11.48 13.69 1.14
CA LYS A 91 10.45 12.87 0.49
C LYS A 91 11.01 12.30 -0.79
N LEU A 92 11.31 11.00 -0.79
CA LEU A 92 11.57 10.31 -2.04
C LEU A 92 10.24 9.93 -2.69
N PRO A 93 10.12 10.04 -4.03
CA PRO A 93 8.90 9.70 -4.75
C PRO A 93 8.76 8.17 -4.91
N MET A 94 8.78 7.43 -3.80
CA MET A 94 8.70 5.97 -3.75
C MET A 94 7.59 5.54 -2.81
N ASN A 95 6.79 4.58 -3.27
CA ASN A 95 5.79 3.92 -2.44
C ASN A 95 6.30 2.53 -2.05
N SER A 96 5.98 2.09 -0.84
CA SER A 96 6.23 0.71 -0.43
C SER A 96 5.20 -0.21 -1.06
N ILE A 97 5.68 -1.33 -1.62
CA ILE A 97 4.80 -2.34 -2.25
C ILE A 97 3.97 -3.02 -1.17
N LEU A 98 4.54 -3.29 0.00
CA LEU A 98 3.82 -3.84 1.14
C LEU A 98 2.69 -2.91 1.59
N GLU A 99 2.95 -1.60 1.71
CA GLU A 99 1.93 -0.63 2.09
C GLU A 99 0.79 -0.58 1.07
N GLU A 100 1.11 -0.55 -0.24
CA GLU A 100 0.09 -0.57 -1.30
C GLU A 100 -0.71 -1.87 -1.30
N TYR A 101 -0.05 -3.01 -1.07
CA TYR A 101 -0.69 -4.32 -0.96
C TYR A 101 -1.67 -4.38 0.22
N GLN A 102 -1.23 -3.97 1.41
CA GLN A 102 -2.06 -3.95 2.61
C GLN A 102 -3.24 -3.00 2.45
N CYS A 103 -2.99 -1.79 1.96
CA CYS A 103 -4.02 -0.80 1.69
C CYS A 103 -5.06 -1.32 0.69
N GLY A 104 -4.62 -1.96 -0.39
CA GLY A 104 -5.52 -2.51 -1.39
C GLY A 104 -6.35 -3.70 -0.88
N LYS A 105 -5.79 -4.55 -0.01
CA LYS A 105 -6.54 -5.64 0.64
C LYS A 105 -7.59 -5.12 1.63
N VAL A 106 -7.23 -4.12 2.44
CA VAL A 106 -8.19 -3.42 3.32
C VAL A 106 -9.31 -2.79 2.49
N LYS A 107 -8.96 -2.04 1.44
CA LYS A 107 -9.92 -1.42 0.53
C LYS A 107 -10.87 -2.44 -0.09
N LEU A 108 -10.36 -3.58 -0.53
CA LEU A 108 -11.18 -4.65 -1.11
C LEU A 108 -12.25 -5.12 -0.11
N VAL A 109 -11.86 -5.42 1.13
CA VAL A 109 -12.81 -5.86 2.17
C VAL A 109 -13.84 -4.77 2.47
N THR A 110 -13.39 -3.55 2.76
CA THR A 110 -14.29 -2.43 3.09
C THR A 110 -15.23 -2.09 1.93
N MET A 111 -14.77 -2.19 0.67
CA MET A 111 -15.62 -1.99 -0.51
C MET A 111 -16.71 -3.06 -0.64
N LEU A 112 -16.43 -4.31 -0.27
CA LEU A 112 -17.42 -5.39 -0.28
C LEU A 112 -18.41 -5.25 0.88
N GLU A 113 -17.95 -4.83 2.06
CA GLU A 113 -18.81 -4.52 3.22
C GLU A 113 -19.81 -3.38 2.89
N ASP A 114 -19.30 -2.29 2.31
CA ASP A 114 -20.09 -1.10 1.95
C ASP A 114 -20.77 -1.21 0.55
N SER A 115 -20.84 -2.40 -0.06
CA SER A 115 -21.48 -2.59 -1.37
C SER A 115 -23.01 -2.55 -1.27
N ASP A 116 -23.72 -1.91 -2.21
CA ASP A 116 -25.18 -1.93 -2.25
C ASP A 116 -25.74 -3.28 -2.72
N ASP A 117 -24.93 -4.07 -3.44
CA ASP A 117 -25.31 -5.38 -3.94
C ASP A 117 -25.41 -6.41 -2.78
N PRO A 118 -26.59 -7.01 -2.55
CA PRO A 118 -26.77 -7.99 -1.48
C PRO A 118 -25.89 -9.24 -1.67
N VAL A 119 -25.54 -9.62 -2.91
CA VAL A 119 -24.68 -10.78 -3.17
C VAL A 119 -23.25 -10.48 -2.70
N GLY A 120 -22.72 -9.31 -3.06
CA GLY A 120 -21.39 -8.86 -2.62
C GLY A 120 -21.26 -8.78 -1.10
N LYS A 121 -22.31 -8.29 -0.42
CA LYS A 121 -22.39 -8.24 1.04
C LYS A 121 -22.47 -9.61 1.71
N THR A 122 -23.10 -10.58 1.06
CA THR A 122 -23.30 -11.94 1.61
C THR A 122 -22.05 -12.81 1.46
N VAL A 123 -21.33 -12.69 0.34
CA VAL A 123 -20.21 -13.57 0.00
C VAL A 123 -18.95 -13.29 0.85
N GLN A 124 -18.75 -12.05 1.32
CA GLN A 124 -17.62 -11.56 2.15
C GLN A 124 -16.45 -12.55 2.24
N PRO A 125 -15.55 -12.57 1.23
CA PRO A 125 -14.51 -13.57 1.15
C PRO A 125 -13.55 -13.42 2.33
N SER A 126 -13.35 -14.51 3.07
CA SER A 126 -12.32 -14.54 4.12
C SER A 126 -10.93 -14.47 3.47
N ILE A 127 -10.30 -13.29 3.49
CA ILE A 127 -8.97 -13.10 2.88
C ILE A 127 -7.90 -13.72 3.78
N GLN A 128 -7.18 -14.72 3.29
CA GLN A 128 -6.21 -15.48 4.07
C GLN A 128 -4.76 -15.08 3.72
N ILE A 129 -4.29 -13.94 4.23
CA ILE A 129 -2.96 -13.36 3.95
C ILE A 129 -1.81 -14.03 4.78
N GLY A 130 -2.11 -15.13 5.46
CA GLY A 130 -1.18 -15.86 6.31
C GLY A 130 -1.27 -15.45 7.78
N ARG A 131 -0.23 -15.77 8.57
CA ARG A 131 -0.24 -15.58 10.03
C ARG A 131 0.26 -14.21 10.49
N LYS A 132 1.13 -13.56 9.69
CA LYS A 132 1.87 -12.35 10.09
C LYS A 132 0.98 -11.12 10.22
N TRP A 133 -0.04 -11.03 9.37
CA TRP A 133 -0.90 -9.87 9.28
C TRP A 133 -2.33 -10.31 8.98
N LYS A 134 -3.28 -9.73 9.72
CA LYS A 134 -4.71 -10.02 9.58
C LYS A 134 -5.42 -8.75 9.16
N VAL A 135 -6.25 -8.87 8.13
CA VAL A 135 -6.95 -7.73 7.53
C VAL A 135 -8.01 -7.17 8.48
N ALA A 136 -8.75 -8.03 9.18
CA ALA A 136 -9.80 -7.61 10.12
C ALA A 136 -9.23 -6.72 11.25
N GLU A 137 -8.15 -7.16 11.90
CA GLU A 137 -7.49 -6.39 12.96
C GLU A 137 -7.00 -5.03 12.44
N ALA A 138 -6.45 -4.98 11.23
CA ALA A 138 -6.01 -3.73 10.61
C ALA A 138 -7.18 -2.78 10.25
N ILE A 139 -8.33 -3.33 9.86
CA ILE A 139 -9.56 -2.56 9.61
C ILE A 139 -10.06 -1.98 10.93
N ASP A 140 -10.10 -2.77 12.00
CA ASP A 140 -10.56 -2.33 13.31
C ASP A 140 -9.67 -1.23 13.87
N GLU A 141 -8.34 -1.41 13.83
CA GLU A 141 -7.36 -0.39 14.22
C GLU A 141 -7.52 0.91 13.39
N ALA A 142 -7.75 0.79 12.08
CA ALA A 142 -8.00 1.94 11.22
C ALA A 142 -9.31 2.67 11.58
N LYS A 143 -10.39 1.92 11.82
CA LYS A 143 -11.69 2.46 12.27
C LYS A 143 -11.56 3.15 13.63
N GLU A 144 -10.81 2.57 14.57
CA GLU A 144 -10.50 3.18 15.87
C GLU A 144 -9.69 4.46 15.74
N CYS A 145 -8.66 4.48 14.88
CA CYS A 145 -7.89 5.68 14.59
C CYS A 145 -8.76 6.80 13.99
N LEU A 146 -9.73 6.46 13.14
CA LEU A 146 -10.68 7.42 12.59
C LEU A 146 -11.62 7.98 13.66
N LYS A 147 -12.14 7.13 14.57
CA LYS A 147 -12.92 7.57 15.74
C LYS A 147 -12.10 8.47 16.67
N MET A 148 -10.84 8.10 16.93
CA MET A 148 -9.95 8.91 17.76
C MET A 148 -9.70 10.28 17.14
N LYS A 149 -9.51 10.37 15.81
CA LYS A 149 -9.40 11.65 15.10
C LYS A 149 -10.65 12.52 15.25
N GLU A 150 -11.84 11.92 15.25
CA GLU A 150 -13.08 12.64 15.49
C GLU A 150 -13.16 13.17 16.93
N VAL A 151 -12.78 12.35 17.93
CA VAL A 151 -12.76 12.76 19.35
C VAL A 151 -11.77 13.89 19.60
N ILE A 152 -10.56 13.81 19.02
CA ILE A 152 -9.56 14.88 19.10
C ILE A 152 -10.09 16.16 18.43
N GLY A 153 -10.96 16.01 17.43
CA GLY A 153 -11.48 17.10 16.64
C GLY A 153 -10.42 17.71 15.73
N GLN A 154 -10.75 18.86 15.17
CA GLN A 154 -9.87 19.54 14.22
C GLN A 154 -8.71 20.22 14.94
N THR A 155 -7.50 19.73 14.68
CA THR A 155 -6.27 20.37 15.17
C THR A 155 -5.76 21.41 14.19
N GLN A 156 -4.97 22.36 14.69
CA GLN A 156 -4.34 23.36 13.84
C GLN A 156 -3.25 22.70 12.98
N THR A 157 -3.51 22.57 11.67
CA THR A 157 -2.54 22.00 10.72
C THR A 157 -1.61 23.05 10.11
N ASP A 158 -2.08 24.29 9.99
CA ASP A 158 -1.38 25.40 9.35
C ASP A 158 -1.37 26.66 10.22
N ARG A 159 -0.63 27.68 9.78
CA ARG A 159 -0.62 29.01 10.39
C ARG A 159 -1.93 29.81 10.20
N LYS A 160 -2.94 29.22 9.54
CA LYS A 160 -4.25 29.85 9.27
C LYS A 160 -5.17 29.90 10.50
N GLY A 161 -4.81 29.21 11.59
CA GLY A 161 -5.63 29.13 12.80
C GLY A 161 -6.71 28.03 12.76
N LEU A 162 -7.29 27.74 13.94
CA LEU A 162 -8.36 26.76 14.12
C LEU A 162 -9.64 27.22 13.39
N GLY A 163 -10.38 26.27 12.80
CA GLY A 163 -11.65 26.54 12.12
C GLY A 163 -11.53 27.09 10.68
N SER A 164 -10.31 27.25 10.15
CA SER A 164 -10.08 27.73 8.78
C SER A 164 -10.40 26.71 7.69
N SER A 165 -10.50 25.41 8.03
CA SER A 165 -10.91 24.35 7.10
C SER A 165 -12.16 23.63 7.62
N SER A 166 -13.04 23.21 6.73
CA SER A 166 -14.17 22.33 7.07
C SER A 166 -13.75 20.88 6.92
N VAL A 167 -13.88 20.08 7.97
CA VAL A 167 -13.60 18.64 7.93
C VAL A 167 -14.90 17.87 8.04
N LYS A 168 -15.15 16.96 7.09
CA LYS A 168 -16.17 15.92 7.23
C LYS A 168 -15.56 14.71 7.92
N TRP A 169 -16.16 14.28 9.02
CA TRP A 169 -15.71 13.10 9.76
C TRP A 169 -16.18 11.82 9.08
N TRP A 170 -15.37 10.76 9.15
CA TRP A 170 -15.64 9.48 8.47
C TRP A 170 -17.06 8.92 8.71
N PRO A 171 -17.64 8.94 9.93
CA PRO A 171 -19.01 8.45 10.13
C PRO A 171 -20.09 9.25 9.39
N LYS A 172 -19.78 10.51 9.05
CA LYS A 172 -20.67 11.45 8.35
C LYS A 172 -20.39 11.52 6.85
N THR A 173 -19.42 10.73 6.35
CA THR A 173 -19.13 10.64 4.91
C THR A 173 -19.98 9.56 4.27
N GLU A 174 -20.49 9.84 3.08
CA GLU A 174 -21.32 8.92 2.31
C GLU A 174 -20.71 8.61 0.94
N GLY A 175 -21.11 7.47 0.37
CA GLY A 175 -20.76 7.10 -1.00
C GLY A 175 -19.25 6.93 -1.23
N LYS A 176 -18.72 7.66 -2.22
CA LYS A 176 -17.30 7.56 -2.65
C LYS A 176 -16.33 8.13 -1.62
N GLU A 177 -16.71 9.21 -0.92
CA GLU A 177 -15.84 9.87 0.07
C GLU A 177 -15.43 8.87 1.17
N LYS A 178 -16.39 8.07 1.65
CA LYS A 178 -16.18 7.06 2.69
C LYS A 178 -15.21 5.94 2.27
N LYS A 179 -15.12 5.65 0.97
CA LYS A 179 -14.25 4.61 0.38
C LYS A 179 -12.82 5.09 0.14
N GLU A 180 -12.61 6.41 0.08
CA GLU A 180 -11.30 7.03 -0.19
C GLU A 180 -10.56 7.45 1.07
N THR A 181 -11.29 7.78 2.16
CA THR A 181 -10.77 8.06 3.51
C THR A 181 -10.28 6.82 4.24
#